data_AF-A0A8C2AUN1-F1
#
_entry.id   AF-A0A8C2AUN1-F1
#
_cell.length_a   1.000
_cell.length_b   1.000
_cell.length_c   1.000
_cell.angle_alpha   90.00
_cell.angle_beta   90.00
_cell.angle_gamma   90.00
#
_symmetry.space_group_name_H-M   'P 1'
#
loop_
_entity.id
_entity.type
_entity.pdbx_description
1 polymer ?
#
loop_
_entity_poly.entity_id
_entity_poly.type
_entity_poly.pdbx_seq_one_letter_code
_entity_poly.pdbx_strand_id
1 'polypeptide(L)'
;MLEYSNIKIENRMPTHQTNIRLIKYSGPVNTERFESESRGINHVEGGWPKDLNPEDMEVTIRYRKKVEKDEHYQNTIMQIAGLMEHCCKQNNATDIYQEFFEDEDEEVVEESEEQPSAKTINVFRDPNEAKRTATSLCWHPDGNHKLAVAYSSLEFQRAPNDMSFDSYIWDIENPNKPEMTLKPVSPLVCLEYNPKDSHILVGGSYNGQIAYWDTRKGSQPAEMSTIEHSHRDPVYKVIWLQSKTGTDIFSASTDGQVLWWDIRKMSEPFERLVLDPSKKGNLDNALGAVSLEFETTMPTKFMVGTEQGLVVSCNRKAKTPAEKIVCTYSGHHGPIYALQRNPFFPKNFLTVADWTARIWSEDIKESSIMWTKYHMAHLLDGCWSPVRPSVFFTVKMDGTLDVWDILFKQNDPTLSLKVCDEALCSIRVQDNGRFLGCGSQLGTTTLLEVSAGLCTLQKNEKILEARHREMRLKERSRSEQSREDEGKEADGEESTEELVARAEREFFDIMEAEKKKEWNEERQREKVKDVLLLELRCLL
;
A
#
# COMPACT_ATOMS: atom_id res chain seq x y z
N MET A 1 -85.49 17.99 31.08
CA MET A 1 -85.61 16.97 32.14
C MET A 1 -84.19 16.57 32.49
N LEU A 2 -83.53 17.10 33.54
CA LEU A 2 -83.87 16.97 34.98
C LEU A 2 -84.34 15.54 35.28
N GLU A 3 -83.79 14.77 36.21
CA GLU A 3 -82.90 15.07 37.33
C GLU A 3 -82.46 13.74 37.95
N TYR A 4 -81.37 13.79 38.70
CA TYR A 4 -80.98 12.75 39.67
C TYR A 4 -81.98 12.64 40.81
N SER A 5 -82.09 11.47 41.43
CA SER A 5 -82.01 11.39 42.90
C SER A 5 -81.79 9.95 43.39
N ASN A 6 -80.80 9.82 44.27
CA ASN A 6 -80.74 8.77 45.28
C ASN A 6 -81.81 9.03 46.34
N ILE A 7 -82.31 7.98 46.99
CA ILE A 7 -82.20 7.71 48.45
C ILE A 7 -83.26 6.65 48.86
N LYS A 8 -82.87 5.86 49.86
CA LYS A 8 -83.51 4.68 50.41
C LYS A 8 -84.33 5.02 51.67
N ILE A 9 -85.35 4.20 51.96
CA ILE A 9 -85.82 3.70 53.29
C ILE A 9 -87.33 3.90 53.59
N GLU A 10 -87.95 2.73 53.85
CA GLU A 10 -89.10 2.28 54.67
C GLU A 10 -90.29 3.17 55.12
N ASN A 11 -91.47 2.52 54.99
CA ASN A 11 -92.54 2.23 55.99
C ASN A 11 -93.99 2.77 55.79
N ARG A 12 -94.93 1.79 55.80
CA ARG A 12 -96.38 1.76 56.16
C ARG A 12 -97.50 2.48 55.32
N MET A 13 -98.35 1.63 54.69
CA MET A 13 -99.86 1.62 54.53
C MET A 13 -100.63 2.84 53.92
N PRO A 14 -101.87 2.68 53.35
CA PRO A 14 -102.54 1.50 52.74
C PRO A 14 -103.24 1.72 51.36
N THR A 15 -103.43 0.59 50.64
CA THR A 15 -104.55 0.13 49.75
C THR A 15 -105.09 1.01 48.59
N HIS A 16 -105.42 0.49 47.40
CA HIS A 16 -106.01 -0.81 47.04
C HIS A 16 -105.46 -1.39 45.71
N GLN A 17 -105.27 -2.70 45.71
CA GLN A 17 -104.86 -3.55 44.57
C GLN A 17 -106.05 -3.93 43.69
N THR A 18 -105.78 -4.15 42.40
CA THR A 18 -106.42 -5.27 41.68
C THR A 18 -105.37 -5.99 40.85
N ASN A 19 -105.17 -7.27 41.17
CA ASN A 19 -104.16 -8.18 40.63
C ASN A 19 -104.83 -9.15 39.66
N ILE A 20 -104.29 -9.37 38.45
CA ILE A 20 -104.40 -10.67 37.76
C ILE A 20 -103.07 -10.98 37.06
N ARG A 21 -102.56 -12.18 37.33
CA ARG A 21 -101.22 -12.69 37.01
C ARG A 21 -101.18 -13.45 35.68
N LEU A 22 -100.09 -13.23 34.96
CA LEU A 22 -99.63 -13.88 33.73
C LEU A 22 -99.08 -15.29 33.95
N ILE A 23 -99.08 -16.11 32.89
CA ILE A 23 -98.07 -17.14 32.67
C ILE A 23 -97.52 -16.99 31.24
N LYS A 24 -96.19 -16.93 31.12
CA LYS A 24 -95.41 -16.69 29.89
C LYS A 24 -94.40 -17.82 29.70
N TYR A 25 -94.19 -18.24 28.45
CA TYR A 25 -92.99 -18.97 28.02
C TYR A 25 -92.12 -18.02 27.18
N SER A 26 -90.81 -18.07 27.37
CA SER A 26 -89.83 -17.28 26.63
C SER A 26 -88.58 -18.10 26.33
N GLY A 27 -88.23 -18.24 25.05
CA GLY A 27 -86.93 -18.70 24.58
C GLY A 27 -86.09 -17.50 24.10
N PRO A 28 -84.77 -17.47 24.35
CA PRO A 28 -83.93 -16.36 23.91
C PRO A 28 -83.63 -16.46 22.41
N VAL A 29 -84.04 -15.43 21.65
CA VAL A 29 -83.59 -15.19 20.27
C VAL A 29 -82.60 -14.05 20.34
N ASN A 30 -81.33 -14.34 20.09
CA ASN A 30 -80.27 -13.33 19.99
C ASN A 30 -80.05 -13.00 18.52
N THR A 31 -80.33 -11.77 18.12
CA THR A 31 -79.86 -11.19 16.86
C THR A 31 -78.62 -10.35 17.15
N GLU A 32 -77.57 -10.52 16.35
CA GLU A 32 -76.36 -9.71 16.50
C GLU A 32 -76.68 -8.23 16.25
N ARG A 33 -76.15 -7.36 17.11
CA ARG A 33 -76.41 -5.92 17.07
C ARG A 33 -75.66 -5.34 15.87
N PHE A 34 -76.41 -4.92 14.85
CA PHE A 34 -75.84 -4.17 13.73
C PHE A 34 -75.44 -2.77 14.21
N GLU A 35 -74.14 -2.49 14.23
CA GLU A 35 -73.59 -1.17 14.49
C GLU A 35 -73.52 -0.41 13.16
N SER A 36 -74.29 0.68 13.04
CA SER A 36 -74.16 1.63 11.94
C SER A 36 -73.61 2.95 12.45
N GLU A 37 -72.65 3.50 11.70
CA GLU A 37 -72.04 4.79 11.97
C GLU A 37 -72.30 5.69 10.76
N SER A 38 -72.89 6.86 10.98
CA SER A 38 -73.09 7.86 9.92
C SER A 38 -71.82 8.68 9.78
N ARG A 39 -71.15 8.58 8.64
CA ARG A 39 -69.93 9.36 8.32
C ARG A 39 -70.23 10.32 7.18
N GLY A 40 -69.98 11.62 7.40
CA GLY A 40 -69.97 12.65 6.36
C GLY A 40 -68.54 13.15 6.11
N ILE A 41 -68.24 13.59 4.88
CA ILE A 41 -66.93 14.14 4.49
C ILE A 41 -67.07 15.66 4.32
N ASN A 42 -66.24 16.43 5.01
CA ASN A 42 -66.07 17.87 4.76
C ASN A 42 -64.96 18.06 3.73
N HIS A 43 -65.31 18.34 2.47
CA HIS A 43 -64.34 18.81 1.48
C HIS A 43 -64.12 20.32 1.68
N VAL A 44 -62.89 20.74 1.97
CA VAL A 44 -62.54 22.16 2.10
C VAL A 44 -61.73 22.55 0.86
N GLU A 45 -62.43 22.83 -0.23
CA GLU A 45 -61.81 23.39 -1.43
C GLU A 45 -62.31 24.83 -1.64
N GLY A 46 -61.39 25.80 -1.59
CA GLY A 46 -61.66 27.20 -1.91
C GLY A 46 -61.89 28.13 -0.71
N GLY A 47 -61.30 29.33 -0.80
CA GLY A 47 -61.45 30.44 0.15
C GLY A 47 -62.42 31.54 -0.33
N TRP A 48 -63.40 31.16 -1.16
CA TRP A 48 -64.42 32.10 -1.64
C TRP A 48 -65.37 32.50 -0.51
N PRO A 49 -65.93 33.72 -0.53
CA PRO A 49 -66.97 34.10 0.42
C PRO A 49 -68.14 33.11 0.42
N LYS A 50 -68.74 32.86 1.58
CA LYS A 50 -69.75 31.81 1.81
C LYS A 50 -70.95 31.84 0.86
N ASP A 51 -71.26 33.01 0.29
CA ASP A 51 -72.43 33.23 -0.57
C ASP A 51 -72.14 33.03 -2.06
N LEU A 52 -70.89 32.65 -2.43
CA LEU A 52 -70.46 32.47 -3.81
C LEU A 52 -70.15 31.00 -4.07
N ASN A 53 -70.82 30.41 -5.07
CA ASN A 53 -70.52 29.06 -5.52
C ASN A 53 -69.22 29.06 -6.36
N PRO A 54 -68.13 28.40 -5.92
CA PRO A 54 -66.86 28.33 -6.67
C PRO A 54 -66.95 27.56 -7.99
N GLU A 55 -67.90 26.63 -8.10
CA GLU A 55 -68.09 25.80 -9.31
C GLU A 55 -68.71 26.59 -10.46
N ASP A 56 -69.36 27.72 -10.17
CA ASP A 56 -69.89 28.62 -11.18
C ASP A 56 -68.78 29.58 -11.66
N MET A 57 -68.26 29.27 -12.85
CA MET A 57 -67.18 30.03 -13.46
C MET A 57 -67.59 31.49 -13.79
N GLU A 58 -68.86 31.75 -14.12
CA GLU A 58 -69.31 33.12 -14.38
C GLU A 58 -69.32 33.95 -13.10
N VAL A 59 -69.78 33.36 -12.00
CA VAL A 59 -69.90 34.03 -10.71
C VAL A 59 -68.52 34.33 -10.13
N THR A 60 -67.56 33.40 -10.21
CA THR A 60 -66.17 33.63 -9.76
C THR A 60 -65.46 34.69 -10.60
N ILE A 61 -65.65 34.72 -11.92
CA ILE A 61 -65.11 35.78 -12.80
C ILE A 61 -65.72 37.13 -12.46
N ARG A 62 -67.05 37.21 -12.24
CA ARG A 62 -67.70 38.47 -11.84
C ARG A 62 -67.19 38.98 -10.50
N TYR A 63 -66.95 38.09 -9.54
CA TYR A 63 -66.38 38.46 -8.25
C TYR A 63 -64.97 39.03 -8.38
N ARG A 64 -64.06 38.34 -9.10
CA ARG A 64 -62.70 38.85 -9.36
C ARG A 64 -62.72 40.22 -10.03
N LYS A 65 -63.53 40.37 -11.09
CA LYS A 65 -63.70 41.66 -11.78
C LYS A 65 -64.25 42.76 -10.87
N LYS A 66 -65.07 42.42 -9.87
CA LYS A 66 -65.56 43.39 -8.88
C LYS A 66 -64.43 43.85 -7.96
N VAL A 67 -63.59 42.93 -7.49
CA VAL A 67 -62.44 43.24 -6.62
C VAL A 67 -61.36 44.01 -7.40
N GLU A 68 -61.06 43.61 -8.63
CA GLU A 68 -60.06 44.26 -9.48
C GLU A 68 -60.42 45.70 -9.88
N LYS A 69 -61.73 46.02 -9.87
CA LYS A 69 -62.23 47.37 -10.13
C LYS A 69 -62.21 48.28 -8.91
N ASP A 70 -61.96 47.73 -7.72
CA ASP A 70 -61.86 48.53 -6.50
C ASP A 70 -60.62 49.43 -6.59
N GLU A 71 -60.80 50.74 -6.42
CA GLU A 71 -59.70 51.71 -6.43
C GLU A 71 -58.68 51.40 -5.33
N HIS A 72 -59.14 50.89 -4.18
CA HIS A 72 -58.24 50.53 -3.09
C HIS A 72 -57.32 49.36 -3.49
N TYR A 73 -57.85 48.37 -4.22
CA TYR A 73 -57.09 47.25 -4.75
C TYR A 73 -56.03 47.72 -5.76
N GLN A 74 -56.40 48.58 -6.70
CA GLN A 74 -55.46 49.10 -7.70
C GLN A 74 -54.33 49.91 -7.05
N ASN A 75 -54.67 50.77 -6.09
CA ASN A 75 -53.68 51.59 -5.39
C ASN A 75 -52.69 50.75 -4.56
N THR A 76 -53.18 49.72 -3.86
CA THR A 76 -52.32 48.82 -3.08
C THR A 76 -51.44 47.95 -3.95
N ILE A 77 -51.96 47.42 -5.07
CA ILE A 77 -51.15 46.65 -6.03
C ILE A 77 -50.04 47.53 -6.62
N MET A 78 -50.34 48.75 -7.05
CA MET A 78 -49.32 49.66 -7.59
C MET A 78 -48.26 50.03 -6.54
N GLN A 79 -48.66 50.22 -5.28
CA GLN A 79 -47.72 50.50 -4.19
C GLN A 79 -46.79 49.30 -3.92
N ILE A 80 -47.34 48.09 -3.82
CA ILE A 80 -46.54 46.88 -3.55
C ILE A 80 -45.68 46.52 -4.76
N ALA A 81 -46.17 46.73 -5.99
CA ALA A 81 -45.40 46.50 -7.21
C ALA A 81 -44.13 47.37 -7.24
N GLY A 82 -44.21 48.64 -6.82
CA GLY A 82 -43.04 49.51 -6.71
C GLY A 82 -42.01 49.01 -5.68
N LEU A 83 -42.48 48.49 -4.53
CA LEU A 83 -41.61 47.87 -3.53
C LEU A 83 -40.97 46.58 -4.04
N MET A 84 -41.74 45.73 -4.73
CA MET A 84 -41.24 44.49 -5.34
C MET A 84 -40.20 44.79 -6.40
N GLU A 85 -40.43 45.77 -7.27
CA GLU A 85 -39.51 46.18 -8.33
C GLU A 85 -38.18 46.67 -7.74
N HIS A 86 -38.23 47.42 -6.64
CA HIS A 86 -37.02 47.82 -5.90
C HIS A 86 -36.23 46.61 -5.39
N CYS A 87 -36.89 45.65 -4.73
CA CYS A 87 -36.23 44.43 -4.24
C CYS A 87 -35.63 43.58 -5.38
N CYS A 88 -36.34 43.44 -6.51
CA CYS A 88 -35.82 42.72 -7.68
C CYS A 88 -34.59 43.42 -8.28
N LYS A 89 -34.62 44.75 -8.41
CA LYS A 89 -33.46 45.52 -8.89
C LYS A 89 -32.27 45.42 -7.94
N GLN A 90 -32.52 45.39 -6.63
CA GLN A 90 -31.47 45.23 -5.62
C GLN A 90 -30.81 43.84 -5.70
N ASN A 91 -31.59 42.76 -5.81
CA ASN A 91 -31.06 41.41 -5.95
C ASN A 91 -30.27 41.22 -7.25
N ASN A 92 -30.68 41.88 -8.34
CA ASN A 92 -29.95 41.84 -9.61
C ASN A 92 -28.72 42.75 -9.64
N ALA A 93 -28.60 43.72 -8.74
CA ALA A 93 -27.47 44.65 -8.72
C ALA A 93 -26.18 43.98 -8.22
N THR A 94 -26.29 43.01 -7.30
CA THR A 94 -25.16 42.24 -6.78
C THR A 94 -25.68 40.90 -6.29
N ASP A 95 -25.14 39.81 -6.84
CA ASP A 95 -25.42 38.48 -6.34
C ASP A 95 -24.63 38.24 -5.04
N ILE A 96 -25.31 38.40 -3.91
CA ILE A 96 -24.71 38.18 -2.58
C ILE A 96 -24.48 36.70 -2.26
N TYR A 97 -24.97 35.78 -3.11
CA TYR A 97 -24.79 34.35 -2.96
C TYR A 97 -23.69 33.79 -3.87
N GLN A 98 -23.08 34.63 -4.70
CA GLN A 98 -21.95 34.22 -5.52
C GLN A 98 -20.69 34.08 -4.65
N GLU A 99 -20.27 32.85 -4.41
CA GLU A 99 -18.96 32.56 -3.83
C GLU A 99 -17.90 32.67 -4.93
N PHE A 100 -16.94 33.57 -4.75
CA PHE A 100 -15.80 33.70 -5.64
C PHE A 100 -14.72 32.72 -5.18
N PHE A 101 -14.04 32.06 -6.12
CA PHE A 101 -12.90 31.17 -5.89
C PHE A 101 -13.20 29.74 -5.40
N GLU A 102 -14.43 29.21 -5.57
CA GLU A 102 -14.73 27.79 -5.29
C GLU A 102 -13.76 26.82 -5.99
N ASP A 103 -13.29 27.16 -7.20
CA ASP A 103 -12.36 26.32 -7.98
C ASP A 103 -10.86 26.59 -7.67
N GLU A 104 -10.50 27.74 -7.09
CA GLU A 104 -9.09 28.08 -6.82
C GLU A 104 -8.58 27.49 -5.50
N ASP A 105 -9.47 27.25 -4.52
CA ASP A 105 -9.09 26.57 -3.27
C ASP A 105 -8.65 25.10 -3.51
N GLU A 106 -9.09 24.46 -4.60
CA GLU A 106 -8.60 23.13 -5.02
C GLU A 106 -7.30 23.17 -5.85
N GLU A 107 -6.98 24.30 -6.50
CA GLU A 107 -5.79 24.43 -7.36
C GLU A 107 -4.57 24.99 -6.60
N VAL A 108 -4.75 25.86 -5.61
CA VAL A 108 -3.62 26.50 -4.89
C VAL A 108 -2.92 25.55 -3.90
N VAL A 109 -3.51 24.39 -3.58
CA VAL A 109 -2.88 23.37 -2.71
C VAL A 109 -1.85 22.51 -3.48
N GLU A 110 -1.74 22.63 -4.81
CA GLU A 110 -1.06 21.62 -5.63
C GLU A 110 0.42 21.79 -5.93
N GLU A 111 1.03 22.94 -5.68
CA GLU A 111 2.47 23.11 -5.95
C GLU A 111 3.14 23.87 -4.82
N SER A 112 3.15 23.31 -3.61
CA SER A 112 4.23 23.69 -2.70
C SER A 112 5.54 23.17 -3.32
N GLU A 113 6.30 24.05 -3.96
CA GLU A 113 7.72 23.85 -4.37
C GLU A 113 8.64 23.61 -3.15
N GLU A 114 8.15 22.98 -2.09
CA GLU A 114 8.99 22.61 -0.96
C GLU A 114 10.03 21.60 -1.43
N GLN A 115 11.29 21.96 -1.25
CA GLN A 115 12.38 21.04 -1.50
C GLN A 115 12.17 19.77 -0.66
N PRO A 116 12.32 18.58 -1.27
CA PRO A 116 12.18 17.31 -0.57
C PRO A 116 13.08 17.30 0.67
N SER A 117 12.49 17.08 1.84
CA SER A 117 13.23 17.04 3.10
C SER A 117 12.68 15.95 4.01
N ALA A 118 13.52 15.47 4.93
CA ALA A 118 13.05 14.66 6.04
C ALA A 118 13.75 15.08 7.32
N LYS A 119 13.02 15.04 8.44
CA LYS A 119 13.46 15.54 9.74
C LYS A 119 13.42 14.42 10.76
N THR A 120 14.43 14.34 11.61
CA THR A 120 14.42 13.39 12.73
C THR A 120 13.49 13.92 13.82
N ILE A 121 12.48 13.12 14.18
CA ILE A 121 11.50 13.46 15.21
C ILE A 121 11.89 12.85 16.55
N ASN A 122 12.13 11.53 16.57
CA ASN A 122 12.44 10.78 17.77
C ASN A 122 13.52 9.73 17.51
N VAL A 123 14.17 9.27 18.58
CA VAL A 123 15.14 8.16 18.52
C VAL A 123 14.86 7.21 19.67
N PHE A 124 14.45 5.99 19.33
CA PHE A 124 14.29 4.89 20.27
C PHE A 124 15.63 4.19 20.44
N ARG A 125 16.03 3.93 21.69
CA ARG A 125 17.32 3.28 21.98
C ARG A 125 17.05 2.01 22.74
N ASP A 126 17.62 0.90 22.26
CA ASP A 126 17.61 -0.35 23.01
C ASP A 126 18.04 -0.12 24.47
N PRO A 127 17.20 -0.43 25.47
CA PRO A 127 17.53 -0.28 26.88
C PRO A 127 18.66 -1.21 27.34
N ASN A 128 19.01 -2.22 26.55
CA ASN A 128 20.09 -3.16 26.87
C ASN A 128 21.47 -2.48 26.82
N GLU A 129 22.35 -2.83 27.75
CA GLU A 129 23.73 -2.32 27.77
C GLU A 129 24.53 -2.86 26.57
N ALA A 130 24.32 -4.15 26.25
CA ALA A 130 24.89 -4.77 25.07
C ALA A 130 24.24 -4.22 23.79
N LYS A 131 25.07 -3.78 22.84
CA LYS A 131 24.60 -3.25 21.56
C LYS A 131 24.12 -4.39 20.66
N ARG A 132 22.86 -4.28 20.21
CA ARG A 132 22.19 -5.25 19.35
C ARG A 132 21.63 -4.52 18.15
N THR A 133 21.63 -5.15 16.98
CA THR A 133 21.06 -4.57 15.77
C THR A 133 19.54 -4.51 15.86
N ALA A 134 18.95 -3.39 15.44
CA ALA A 134 17.52 -3.31 15.18
C ALA A 134 17.21 -3.98 13.83
N THR A 135 17.00 -5.30 13.84
CA THR A 135 16.95 -6.13 12.62
C THR A 135 15.62 -6.05 11.88
N SER A 136 14.53 -5.73 12.58
CA SER A 136 13.22 -5.64 11.95
C SER A 136 12.33 -4.63 12.66
N LEU A 137 11.52 -3.94 11.87
CA LEU A 137 10.56 -2.94 12.30
C LEU A 137 9.18 -3.35 11.79
N CYS A 138 8.14 -3.10 12.58
CA CYS A 138 6.76 -3.23 12.12
C CYS A 138 5.87 -2.20 12.81
N TRP A 139 5.15 -1.42 12.00
CA TRP A 139 4.17 -0.45 12.48
C TRP A 139 2.95 -1.17 13.01
N HIS A 140 2.39 -0.65 14.10
CA HIS A 140 1.12 -1.15 14.60
C HIS A 140 -0.01 -0.81 13.61
N PRO A 141 -0.87 -1.78 13.21
CA PRO A 141 -1.85 -1.60 12.13
C PRO A 141 -2.96 -0.59 12.43
N ASP A 142 -3.21 -0.33 13.72
CA ASP A 142 -4.30 0.55 14.17
C ASP A 142 -3.75 1.72 15.00
N GLY A 143 -4.09 2.96 14.64
CA GLY A 143 -3.75 4.13 15.45
C GLY A 143 -2.34 4.71 15.30
N ASN A 144 -1.46 4.20 14.42
CA ASN A 144 -0.24 4.90 13.94
C ASN A 144 0.73 5.47 15.02
N HIS A 145 0.68 5.03 16.27
CA HIS A 145 1.50 5.58 17.36
C HIS A 145 2.47 4.56 17.96
N LYS A 146 2.43 3.29 17.53
CA LYS A 146 3.31 2.24 18.07
C LYS A 146 4.17 1.60 16.99
N LEU A 147 5.40 1.29 17.38
CA LEU A 147 6.40 0.64 16.54
C LEU A 147 7.00 -0.56 17.27
N ALA A 148 6.79 -1.76 16.74
CA ALA A 148 7.51 -2.94 17.20
C ALA A 148 8.90 -2.99 16.57
N VAL A 149 9.91 -3.30 17.39
CA VAL A 149 11.31 -3.41 16.97
C VAL A 149 11.91 -4.72 17.50
N ALA A 150 12.41 -5.53 16.57
CA ALA A 150 13.18 -6.73 16.87
C ALA A 150 14.65 -6.34 17.06
N TYR A 151 15.25 -6.83 18.14
CA TYR A 151 16.66 -6.62 18.43
C TYR A 151 17.40 -7.96 18.49
N SER A 152 18.46 -8.09 17.70
CA SER A 152 19.31 -9.28 17.72
C SER A 152 20.76 -8.94 17.34
N SER A 153 21.69 -9.77 17.78
CA SER A 153 23.09 -9.73 17.33
C SER A 153 23.33 -10.92 16.42
N LEU A 154 23.56 -10.66 15.13
CA LEU A 154 23.91 -11.70 14.16
C LEU A 154 25.40 -12.09 14.25
N GLU A 155 26.22 -11.30 14.96
CA GLU A 155 27.62 -11.62 15.28
C GLU A 155 27.71 -12.54 16.52
N PHE A 156 27.09 -13.72 16.44
CA PHE A 156 26.85 -14.59 17.60
C PHE A 156 28.13 -15.01 18.36
N GLN A 157 29.28 -15.12 17.70
CA GLN A 157 30.55 -15.46 18.35
C GLN A 157 31.08 -14.33 19.25
N ARG A 158 30.63 -13.10 19.02
CA ARG A 158 31.03 -11.89 19.77
C ARG A 158 29.96 -11.45 20.77
N ALA A 159 28.79 -12.07 20.75
CA ALA A 159 27.70 -11.75 21.66
C ALA A 159 28.09 -12.09 23.11
N PRO A 160 28.02 -11.15 24.06
CA PRO A 160 28.19 -11.46 25.47
C PRO A 160 27.14 -12.47 25.98
N ASN A 161 27.56 -13.34 26.91
CA ASN A 161 26.72 -14.43 27.43
C ASN A 161 25.48 -13.97 28.21
N ASP A 162 25.47 -12.74 28.70
CA ASP A 162 24.37 -12.12 29.46
C ASP A 162 23.46 -11.22 28.59
N MET A 163 23.62 -11.27 27.26
CA MET A 163 22.81 -10.48 26.34
C MET A 163 21.33 -10.88 26.44
N SER A 164 20.48 -9.90 26.77
CA SER A 164 19.03 -10.08 26.70
C SER A 164 18.54 -10.43 25.30
N PHE A 165 17.51 -11.27 25.21
CA PHE A 165 16.80 -11.60 23.98
C PHE A 165 15.57 -10.73 23.76
N ASP A 166 15.29 -9.83 24.70
CA ASP A 166 14.06 -9.04 24.73
C ASP A 166 13.99 -8.09 23.53
N SER A 167 12.83 -8.06 22.90
CA SER A 167 12.46 -7.07 21.88
C SER A 167 11.36 -6.17 22.42
N TYR A 168 11.04 -5.06 21.73
CA TYR A 168 10.20 -4.02 22.35
C TYR A 168 9.15 -3.46 21.39
N ILE A 169 8.03 -3.06 21.98
CA ILE A 169 7.04 -2.19 21.34
C ILE A 169 7.22 -0.80 21.94
N TRP A 170 7.47 0.16 21.08
CA TRP A 170 7.68 1.56 21.42
C TRP A 170 6.44 2.36 21.09
N ASP A 171 6.15 3.34 21.95
CA ASP A 171 5.19 4.39 21.68
C ASP A 171 5.95 5.62 21.17
N ILE A 172 5.47 6.22 20.08
CA ILE A 172 6.05 7.42 19.47
C ILE A 172 6.01 8.60 20.43
N GLU A 173 4.97 8.70 21.27
CA GLU A 173 4.83 9.78 22.23
C GLU A 173 5.81 9.65 23.40
N ASN A 174 6.22 8.42 23.72
CA ASN A 174 7.04 8.09 24.88
C ASN A 174 8.34 7.34 24.49
N PRO A 175 9.33 8.03 23.88
CA PRO A 175 10.51 7.37 23.31
C PRO A 175 11.55 6.87 24.34
N ASN A 176 11.44 7.30 25.60
CA ASN A 176 12.46 6.99 26.62
C ASN A 176 12.32 5.60 27.24
N LYS A 177 11.14 4.99 27.16
CA LYS A 177 10.88 3.65 27.71
C LYS A 177 9.99 2.87 26.75
N PRO A 178 10.25 1.58 26.55
CA PRO A 178 9.36 0.74 25.78
C PRO A 178 8.01 0.63 26.49
N GLU A 179 6.92 0.66 25.72
CA GLU A 179 5.57 0.45 26.25
C GLU A 179 5.41 -1.01 26.70
N MET A 180 5.91 -1.93 25.89
CA MET A 180 5.82 -3.36 26.14
C MET A 180 7.13 -4.06 25.77
N THR A 181 7.57 -4.95 26.66
CA THR A 181 8.69 -5.88 26.40
C THR A 181 8.14 -7.20 25.87
N LEU A 182 8.74 -7.71 24.81
CA LEU A 182 8.52 -9.04 24.25
C LEU A 182 9.67 -9.94 24.68
N LYS A 183 9.36 -11.04 25.36
CA LYS A 183 10.36 -11.97 25.92
C LYS A 183 10.39 -13.28 25.14
N PRO A 184 11.17 -13.38 24.06
CA PRO A 184 11.30 -14.62 23.31
C PRO A 184 12.28 -15.59 23.99
N VAL A 185 12.23 -16.86 23.58
CA VAL A 185 13.19 -17.89 24.05
C VAL A 185 14.56 -17.79 23.36
N SER A 186 14.64 -17.05 22.25
CA SER A 186 15.81 -16.83 21.41
C SER A 186 15.68 -15.46 20.74
N PRO A 187 16.78 -14.74 20.40
CA PRO A 187 16.70 -13.41 19.80
C PRO A 187 15.79 -13.36 18.56
N LEU A 188 14.92 -12.35 18.49
CA LEU A 188 14.06 -12.12 17.32
C LEU A 188 14.88 -11.51 16.20
N VAL A 189 14.83 -12.15 15.04
CA VAL A 189 15.44 -11.64 13.80
C VAL A 189 14.42 -10.82 13.02
N CYS A 190 13.17 -11.27 12.97
CA CYS A 190 12.07 -10.57 12.32
C CYS A 190 10.80 -10.55 13.17
N LEU A 191 9.92 -9.57 12.92
CA LEU A 191 8.59 -9.50 13.51
C LEU A 191 7.58 -8.86 12.56
N GLU A 192 6.30 -9.20 12.71
CA GLU A 192 5.21 -8.64 11.91
C GLU A 192 3.86 -8.65 12.64
N TYR A 193 3.20 -7.49 12.72
CA TYR A 193 1.85 -7.39 13.28
C TYR A 193 0.82 -8.05 12.36
N ASN A 194 -0.19 -8.66 12.97
CA ASN A 194 -1.31 -9.19 12.20
C ASN A 194 -2.15 -8.04 11.64
N PRO A 195 -2.32 -7.93 10.31
CA PRO A 195 -3.06 -6.83 9.69
C PRO A 195 -4.57 -6.87 10.01
N LYS A 196 -5.10 -7.97 10.54
CA LYS A 196 -6.52 -8.10 10.92
C LYS A 196 -6.78 -7.99 12.42
N ASP A 197 -5.82 -8.37 13.25
CA ASP A 197 -5.93 -8.31 14.71
C ASP A 197 -4.70 -7.58 15.26
N SER A 198 -4.87 -6.30 15.57
CA SER A 198 -3.80 -5.42 16.03
C SER A 198 -3.16 -5.87 17.36
N HIS A 199 -3.82 -6.77 18.10
CA HIS A 199 -3.26 -7.30 19.34
C HIS A 199 -2.25 -8.43 19.13
N ILE A 200 -2.19 -9.02 17.94
CA ILE A 200 -1.36 -10.18 17.65
C ILE A 200 -0.11 -9.76 16.87
N LEU A 201 1.04 -10.20 17.36
CA LEU A 201 2.35 -9.98 16.75
C LEU A 201 3.05 -11.32 16.61
N VAL A 202 3.61 -11.63 15.44
CA VAL A 202 4.43 -12.83 15.23
C VAL A 202 5.90 -12.45 15.13
N GLY A 203 6.79 -13.33 15.56
CA GLY A 203 8.24 -13.16 15.49
C GLY A 203 8.95 -14.44 15.11
N GLY A 204 9.96 -14.30 14.25
CA GLY A 204 10.89 -15.37 13.87
C GLY A 204 12.20 -15.23 14.64
N SER A 205 12.66 -16.32 15.25
CA SER A 205 13.83 -16.33 16.13
C SER A 205 15.08 -16.86 15.45
N TYR A 206 16.25 -16.57 16.04
CA TYR A 206 17.54 -17.04 15.53
C TYR A 206 17.69 -18.56 15.54
N ASN A 207 17.08 -19.27 16.50
CA ASN A 207 17.13 -20.73 16.57
C ASN A 207 16.11 -21.43 15.65
N GLY A 208 15.50 -20.70 14.72
CA GLY A 208 14.52 -21.24 13.76
C GLY A 208 13.08 -21.33 14.27
N GLN A 209 12.85 -21.13 15.58
CA GLN A 209 11.50 -21.16 16.15
C GLN A 209 10.71 -19.89 15.82
N ILE A 210 9.40 -20.07 15.73
CA ILE A 210 8.44 -18.99 15.49
C ILE A 210 7.51 -18.93 16.68
N ALA A 211 7.24 -17.73 17.16
CA ALA A 211 6.35 -17.49 18.28
C ALA A 211 5.43 -16.33 17.96
N TYR A 212 4.28 -16.28 18.62
CA TYR A 212 3.40 -15.12 18.57
C TYR A 212 3.07 -14.63 19.96
N TRP A 213 2.83 -13.32 20.04
CA TRP A 213 2.46 -12.60 21.26
C TRP A 213 1.05 -12.05 21.08
N ASP A 214 0.26 -12.14 22.15
CA ASP A 214 -0.98 -11.39 22.29
C ASP A 214 -0.68 -10.26 23.29
N THR A 215 -0.68 -9.02 22.81
CA THR A 215 -0.34 -7.83 23.59
C THR A 215 -1.20 -7.68 24.85
N ARG A 216 -2.41 -8.28 24.86
CA ARG A 216 -3.33 -8.26 26.01
C ARG A 216 -2.94 -9.26 27.11
N LYS A 217 -2.17 -10.30 26.77
CA LYS A 217 -1.74 -11.36 27.71
C LYS A 217 -0.40 -11.05 28.40
N GLY A 218 0.30 -10.00 27.95
CA GLY A 218 1.57 -9.56 28.52
C GLY A 218 2.79 -10.04 27.73
N SER A 219 3.97 -9.94 28.35
CA SER A 219 5.26 -10.02 27.66
C SER A 219 5.70 -11.40 27.14
N GLN A 220 5.06 -12.47 27.60
CA GLN A 220 5.44 -13.84 27.24
C GLN A 220 4.75 -14.25 25.93
N PRO A 221 5.39 -15.11 25.10
CA PRO A 221 4.74 -15.63 23.91
C PRO A 221 3.48 -16.42 24.31
N ALA A 222 2.42 -16.22 23.54
CA ALA A 222 1.17 -16.95 23.75
C ALA A 222 1.30 -18.41 23.32
N GLU A 223 2.01 -18.66 22.22
CA GLU A 223 2.42 -20.00 21.77
C GLU A 223 3.70 -19.88 20.94
N MET A 224 4.42 -21.00 20.81
CA MET A 224 5.66 -21.10 20.05
C MET A 224 5.76 -22.47 19.38
N SER A 225 6.49 -22.52 18.27
CA SER A 225 6.69 -23.77 17.53
C SER A 225 7.65 -24.72 18.23
N THR A 226 7.45 -26.02 18.00
CA THR A 226 8.38 -27.05 18.51
C THR A 226 9.68 -27.01 17.72
N ILE A 227 10.82 -27.15 18.40
CA ILE A 227 12.14 -27.06 17.75
C ILE A 227 12.33 -28.12 16.65
N GLU A 228 11.72 -29.30 16.81
CA GLU A 228 11.81 -30.42 15.86
C GLU A 228 11.17 -30.11 14.50
N HIS A 229 10.10 -29.31 14.49
CA HIS A 229 9.32 -29.01 13.29
C HIS A 229 9.56 -27.59 12.74
N SER A 230 10.38 -26.81 13.44
CA SER A 230 10.77 -25.44 13.09
C SER A 230 11.87 -25.40 12.03
N HIS A 231 12.26 -24.20 11.62
CA HIS A 231 13.47 -24.03 10.80
C HIS A 231 14.71 -24.48 11.56
N ARG A 232 15.75 -24.86 10.82
CA ARG A 232 17.05 -25.26 11.41
C ARG A 232 18.01 -24.08 11.57
N ASP A 233 17.73 -23.03 10.84
CA ASP A 233 18.53 -21.81 10.72
C ASP A 233 17.68 -20.58 11.15
N PRO A 234 18.29 -19.39 11.28
CA PRO A 234 17.57 -18.18 11.63
C PRO A 234 16.40 -17.88 10.69
N VAL A 235 15.27 -17.43 11.26
CA VAL A 235 14.09 -17.02 10.48
C VAL A 235 14.23 -15.55 10.11
N TYR A 236 14.60 -15.26 8.87
CA TYR A 236 14.86 -13.89 8.39
C TYR A 236 13.60 -13.10 8.07
N LYS A 237 12.51 -13.77 7.69
CA LYS A 237 11.25 -13.13 7.39
C LYS A 237 10.08 -14.00 7.80
N VAL A 238 9.09 -13.39 8.45
CA VAL A 238 7.75 -13.94 8.67
C VAL A 238 6.76 -12.93 8.10
N ILE A 239 5.71 -13.41 7.43
CA ILE A 239 4.62 -12.58 6.93
C ILE A 239 3.26 -13.18 7.25
N TRP A 240 2.24 -12.33 7.34
CA TRP A 240 0.86 -12.78 7.41
C TRP A 240 0.26 -13.05 6.04
N LEU A 241 -0.51 -14.13 5.92
CA LEU A 241 -1.34 -14.35 4.75
C LEU A 241 -2.69 -13.65 4.93
N GLN A 242 -3.19 -13.05 3.86
CA GLN A 242 -4.56 -12.52 3.80
C GLN A 242 -5.61 -13.66 3.70
N SER A 243 -5.56 -14.64 4.58
CA SER A 243 -6.58 -15.69 4.69
C SER A 243 -7.87 -15.10 5.24
N LYS A 244 -9.02 -15.75 5.04
CA LYS A 244 -10.29 -15.28 5.62
C LYS A 244 -10.21 -15.23 7.16
N THR A 245 -9.55 -16.22 7.76
CA THR A 245 -9.39 -16.37 9.21
C THR A 245 -8.36 -15.41 9.80
N GLY A 246 -7.36 -14.93 9.03
CA GLY A 246 -6.31 -14.06 9.55
C GLY A 246 -5.34 -14.75 10.51
N THR A 247 -5.20 -16.08 10.38
CA THR A 247 -4.45 -16.94 11.31
C THR A 247 -3.21 -17.57 10.68
N ASP A 248 -3.01 -17.39 9.38
CA ASP A 248 -2.04 -18.15 8.61
C ASP A 248 -0.81 -17.27 8.36
N ILE A 249 0.39 -17.84 8.51
CA ILE A 249 1.67 -17.14 8.33
C ILE A 249 2.62 -17.97 7.46
N PHE A 250 3.54 -17.27 6.77
CA PHE A 250 4.72 -17.86 6.15
C PHE A 250 5.97 -17.49 6.92
N SER A 251 6.93 -18.40 6.97
CA SER A 251 8.28 -18.14 7.45
C SER A 251 9.32 -18.56 6.41
N ALA A 252 10.40 -17.79 6.32
CA ALA A 252 11.52 -18.02 5.44
C ALA A 252 12.85 -18.05 6.23
N SER A 253 13.72 -18.97 5.86
CA SER A 253 15.01 -19.17 6.51
C SER A 253 16.11 -19.59 5.52
N THR A 254 17.36 -19.47 5.95
CA THR A 254 18.54 -19.86 5.18
C THR A 254 18.71 -21.38 5.08
N ASP A 255 17.90 -22.15 5.81
CA ASP A 255 17.77 -23.61 5.61
C ASP A 255 17.13 -24.00 4.26
N GLY A 256 16.79 -23.00 3.43
CA GLY A 256 16.28 -23.18 2.08
C GLY A 256 14.82 -23.61 2.02
N GLN A 257 14.09 -23.47 3.14
CA GLN A 257 12.68 -23.81 3.22
C GLN A 257 11.81 -22.59 3.47
N VAL A 258 10.59 -22.65 2.94
CA VAL A 258 9.47 -21.84 3.39
C VAL A 258 8.52 -22.78 4.16
N LEU A 259 8.03 -22.33 5.31
CA LEU A 259 7.11 -23.10 6.15
C LEU A 259 5.78 -22.33 6.34
N TRP A 260 4.68 -23.08 6.36
CA TRP A 260 3.33 -22.57 6.52
C TRP A 260 2.81 -22.91 7.90
N TRP A 261 2.31 -21.91 8.62
CA TRP A 261 1.82 -22.11 9.98
C TRP A 261 0.42 -21.54 10.15
N ASP A 262 -0.30 -22.12 11.11
CA ASP A 262 -1.56 -21.60 11.63
C ASP A 262 -1.34 -21.28 13.10
N ILE A 263 -1.56 -20.04 13.52
CA ILE A 263 -1.33 -19.60 14.90
C ILE A 263 -2.21 -20.33 15.92
N ARG A 264 -3.27 -21.02 15.48
CA ARG A 264 -4.14 -21.85 16.33
C ARG A 264 -3.54 -23.22 16.63
N LYS A 265 -2.52 -23.63 15.89
CA LYS A 265 -1.79 -24.89 16.04
C LYS A 265 -0.32 -24.67 15.69
N MET A 266 0.45 -24.11 16.62
CA MET A 266 1.87 -23.80 16.36
C MET A 266 2.80 -25.01 16.51
N SER A 267 2.30 -26.18 16.93
CA SER A 267 3.12 -27.37 17.18
C SER A 267 3.94 -27.83 15.96
N GLU A 268 3.35 -27.75 14.76
CA GLU A 268 3.94 -28.18 13.49
C GLU A 268 3.45 -27.29 12.34
N PRO A 269 4.25 -27.08 11.28
CA PRO A 269 3.78 -26.41 10.07
C PRO A 269 2.88 -27.37 9.30
N PHE A 270 1.79 -26.85 8.72
CA PHE A 270 0.87 -27.68 7.95
C PHE A 270 1.36 -27.94 6.52
N GLU A 271 2.31 -27.15 6.03
CA GLU A 271 2.88 -27.28 4.70
C GLU A 271 4.34 -26.77 4.66
N ARG A 272 5.15 -27.38 3.80
CA ARG A 272 6.57 -27.04 3.61
C ARG A 272 6.90 -26.95 2.13
N LEU A 273 7.79 -26.02 1.76
CA LEU A 273 8.34 -25.89 0.41
C LEU A 273 9.86 -25.77 0.49
N VAL A 274 10.56 -26.69 -0.18
CA VAL A 274 12.01 -26.62 -0.38
C VAL A 274 12.31 -25.83 -1.65
N LEU A 275 13.13 -24.80 -1.56
CA LEU A 275 13.47 -23.90 -2.67
C LEU A 275 14.59 -24.47 -3.54
N ASP A 276 14.37 -25.65 -4.10
CA ASP A 276 15.30 -26.34 -4.99
C ASP A 276 15.06 -25.88 -6.45
N PRO A 277 16.03 -25.20 -7.10
CA PRO A 277 15.90 -24.75 -8.49
C PRO A 277 15.71 -25.89 -9.49
N SER A 278 16.19 -27.10 -9.17
CA SER A 278 16.00 -28.29 -9.99
C SER A 278 14.58 -28.88 -9.89
N LYS A 279 13.75 -28.33 -8.99
CA LYS A 279 12.36 -28.73 -8.72
C LYS A 279 12.22 -30.19 -8.26
N LYS A 280 13.29 -30.80 -7.77
CA LYS A 280 13.30 -32.18 -7.25
C LYS A 280 12.99 -32.24 -5.75
N GLY A 281 13.06 -31.09 -5.06
CA GLY A 281 12.80 -30.97 -3.63
C GLY A 281 13.96 -31.47 -2.79
N ASN A 282 15.20 -31.45 -3.32
CA ASN A 282 16.37 -31.85 -2.56
C ASN A 282 16.85 -30.70 -1.67
N LEU A 283 17.03 -30.97 -0.38
CA LEU A 283 17.45 -29.96 0.59
C LEU A 283 18.89 -29.49 0.33
N ASP A 284 19.77 -30.37 -0.14
CA ASP A 284 21.17 -30.03 -0.42
C ASP A 284 21.34 -29.00 -1.55
N ASN A 285 20.33 -28.90 -2.43
CA ASN A 285 20.30 -27.94 -3.53
C ASN A 285 19.41 -26.72 -3.22
N ALA A 286 18.87 -26.63 -2.00
CA ALA A 286 17.93 -25.59 -1.63
C ALA A 286 18.64 -24.23 -1.54
N LEU A 287 18.00 -23.20 -2.10
CA LEU A 287 18.47 -21.82 -1.99
C LEU A 287 17.98 -21.20 -0.68
N GLY A 288 18.90 -20.68 0.14
CA GLY A 288 18.58 -19.99 1.39
C GLY A 288 17.65 -18.80 1.17
N ALA A 289 16.58 -18.67 1.97
CA ALA A 289 15.57 -17.63 1.83
C ALA A 289 15.78 -16.50 2.86
N VAL A 290 15.86 -15.26 2.37
CA VAL A 290 16.10 -14.07 3.20
C VAL A 290 14.88 -13.16 3.26
N SER A 291 14.22 -12.96 2.12
CA SER A 291 13.09 -12.04 1.99
C SER A 291 11.90 -12.76 1.38
N LEU A 292 10.69 -12.36 1.79
CA LEU A 292 9.45 -13.01 1.38
C LEU A 292 8.35 -11.96 1.23
N GLU A 293 7.58 -12.08 0.14
CA GLU A 293 6.52 -11.13 -0.23
C GLU A 293 5.36 -11.85 -0.92
N PHE A 294 4.13 -11.61 -0.47
CA PHE A 294 2.93 -12.18 -1.09
C PHE A 294 2.21 -11.17 -1.98
N GLU A 295 1.39 -11.66 -2.93
CA GLU A 295 0.52 -10.79 -3.71
C GLU A 295 -0.79 -10.52 -2.95
N THR A 296 -1.04 -9.26 -2.59
CA THR A 296 -2.20 -8.84 -1.79
C THR A 296 -3.53 -9.00 -2.53
N THR A 297 -3.55 -8.80 -3.85
CA THR A 297 -4.74 -8.91 -4.70
C THR A 297 -5.15 -10.35 -4.98
N MET A 298 -4.17 -11.25 -5.16
CA MET A 298 -4.41 -12.67 -5.39
C MET A 298 -3.53 -13.48 -4.43
N PRO A 299 -4.09 -14.05 -3.33
CA PRO A 299 -3.32 -14.73 -2.28
C PRO A 299 -2.83 -16.13 -2.70
N THR A 300 -2.56 -16.32 -3.99
CA THR A 300 -2.05 -17.55 -4.60
C THR A 300 -0.59 -17.45 -4.92
N LYS A 301 -0.08 -16.25 -5.22
CA LYS A 301 1.31 -16.06 -5.59
C LYS A 301 2.09 -15.41 -4.45
N PHE A 302 3.33 -15.84 -4.30
CA PHE A 302 4.29 -15.21 -3.41
C PHE A 302 5.67 -15.33 -4.04
N MET A 303 6.60 -14.53 -3.56
CA MET A 303 7.97 -14.48 -4.01
C MET A 303 8.91 -14.61 -2.84
N VAL A 304 10.08 -15.18 -3.10
CA VAL A 304 11.13 -15.37 -2.13
C VAL A 304 12.42 -14.83 -2.74
N GLY A 305 13.10 -13.93 -2.04
CA GLY A 305 14.44 -13.48 -2.39
C GLY A 305 15.45 -14.35 -1.66
N THR A 306 16.43 -14.87 -2.41
CA THR A 306 17.42 -15.81 -1.88
C THR A 306 18.74 -15.14 -1.57
N GLU A 307 19.57 -15.83 -0.77
CA GLU A 307 20.94 -15.40 -0.47
C GLU A 307 21.85 -15.37 -1.71
N GLN A 308 21.53 -16.18 -2.72
CA GLN A 308 22.31 -16.29 -3.95
C GLN A 308 21.94 -15.24 -5.02
N GLY A 309 21.06 -14.27 -4.71
CA GLY A 309 20.68 -13.21 -5.65
C GLY A 309 19.59 -13.58 -6.65
N LEU A 310 18.83 -14.65 -6.38
CA LEU A 310 17.70 -15.09 -7.20
C LEU A 310 16.39 -14.73 -6.52
N VAL A 311 15.41 -14.24 -7.29
CA VAL A 311 14.02 -14.16 -6.82
C VAL A 311 13.27 -15.37 -7.36
N VAL A 312 12.73 -16.19 -6.47
CA VAL A 312 11.90 -17.35 -6.80
C VAL A 312 10.43 -16.95 -6.70
N SER A 313 9.70 -17.07 -7.79
CA SER A 313 8.24 -16.87 -7.81
C SER A 313 7.53 -18.19 -7.61
N CYS A 314 6.59 -18.19 -6.67
CA CYS A 314 5.93 -19.38 -6.20
C CYS A 314 4.40 -19.26 -6.24
N ASN A 315 3.72 -20.39 -6.44
CA ASN A 315 2.26 -20.51 -6.39
C ASN A 315 1.83 -21.44 -5.26
N ARG A 316 1.19 -20.89 -4.23
CA ARG A 316 0.68 -21.62 -3.06
C ARG A 316 -0.34 -22.70 -3.40
N LYS A 317 -1.16 -22.50 -4.44
CA LYS A 317 -2.26 -23.44 -4.78
C LYS A 317 -1.81 -24.64 -5.62
N ALA A 318 -0.56 -24.68 -6.07
CA ALA A 318 -0.07 -25.80 -6.85
C ALA A 318 0.03 -27.07 -5.99
N LYS A 319 -0.26 -28.22 -6.61
CA LYS A 319 -0.40 -29.50 -5.88
C LYS A 319 0.95 -30.12 -5.56
N THR A 320 1.91 -30.03 -6.48
CA THR A 320 3.25 -30.60 -6.31
C THR A 320 4.26 -29.51 -5.92
N PRO A 321 5.28 -29.83 -5.11
CA PRO A 321 6.34 -28.87 -4.77
C PRO A 321 7.05 -28.29 -6.01
N ALA A 322 7.20 -29.10 -7.06
CA ALA A 322 7.80 -28.66 -8.33
C ALA A 322 6.94 -27.61 -9.05
N GLU A 323 5.62 -27.79 -9.10
CA GLU A 323 4.69 -26.82 -9.70
C GLU A 323 4.54 -25.56 -8.86
N LYS A 324 4.79 -25.64 -7.54
CA LYS A 324 4.81 -24.46 -6.67
C LYS A 324 5.92 -23.50 -7.07
N ILE A 325 7.06 -23.97 -7.58
CA ILE A 325 8.12 -23.13 -8.10
C ILE A 325 7.81 -22.79 -9.56
N VAL A 326 7.35 -21.56 -9.81
CA VAL A 326 6.88 -21.12 -11.14
C VAL A 326 8.06 -20.71 -12.00
N CYS A 327 8.80 -19.68 -11.59
CA CYS A 327 9.95 -19.15 -12.31
C CYS A 327 10.95 -18.49 -11.37
N THR A 328 12.12 -18.15 -11.92
CA THR A 328 13.18 -17.42 -11.20
C THR A 328 13.52 -16.16 -11.97
N TYR A 329 13.87 -15.10 -11.25
CA TYR A 329 14.44 -13.87 -11.80
C TYR A 329 15.89 -13.79 -11.35
N SER A 330 16.80 -13.76 -12.32
CA SER A 330 18.23 -13.65 -12.09
C SER A 330 18.73 -12.26 -12.44
N GLY A 331 19.61 -11.70 -11.60
CA GLY A 331 20.27 -10.45 -11.95
C GLY A 331 21.08 -9.82 -10.82
N HIS A 332 20.78 -10.13 -9.56
CA HIS A 332 21.59 -9.70 -8.43
C HIS A 332 22.79 -10.60 -8.23
N HIS A 333 23.88 -10.04 -7.71
CA HIS A 333 25.13 -10.78 -7.49
C HIS A 333 25.29 -11.28 -6.05
N GLY A 334 24.42 -10.83 -5.15
CA GLY A 334 24.47 -11.17 -3.72
C GLY A 334 23.09 -11.27 -3.08
N PRO A 335 23.04 -11.41 -1.74
CA PRO A 335 21.80 -11.64 -1.01
C PRO A 335 20.74 -10.57 -1.22
N ILE A 336 19.50 -11.00 -1.43
CA ILE A 336 18.35 -10.10 -1.57
C ILE A 336 17.76 -9.80 -0.19
N TYR A 337 18.16 -8.66 0.37
CA TYR A 337 17.75 -8.26 1.71
C TYR A 337 16.31 -7.74 1.77
N ALA A 338 15.85 -7.05 0.72
CA ALA A 338 14.47 -6.58 0.63
C ALA A 338 13.80 -7.01 -0.68
N LEU A 339 12.55 -7.41 -0.56
CA LEU A 339 11.67 -7.77 -1.67
C LEU A 339 10.27 -7.26 -1.32
N GLN A 340 9.72 -6.36 -2.13
CA GLN A 340 8.40 -5.79 -1.87
C GLN A 340 7.67 -5.48 -3.19
N ARG A 341 6.39 -5.83 -3.29
CA ARG A 341 5.56 -5.43 -4.42
C ARG A 341 5.21 -3.95 -4.34
N ASN A 342 5.04 -3.32 -5.50
CA ASN A 342 4.51 -1.96 -5.54
C ASN A 342 3.03 -1.99 -5.09
N PRO A 343 2.63 -1.22 -4.06
CA PRO A 343 1.27 -1.25 -3.52
C PRO A 343 0.18 -0.88 -4.54
N PHE A 344 0.52 -0.05 -5.53
CA PHE A 344 -0.42 0.41 -6.56
C PHE A 344 -0.40 -0.46 -7.82
N PHE A 345 0.74 -1.11 -8.08
CA PHE A 345 0.95 -1.95 -9.26
C PHE A 345 1.57 -3.30 -8.86
N PRO A 346 0.77 -4.25 -8.34
CA PRO A 346 1.28 -5.49 -7.73
C PRO A 346 2.10 -6.41 -8.65
N LYS A 347 1.99 -6.23 -9.98
CA LYS A 347 2.83 -6.92 -10.96
C LYS A 347 4.28 -6.47 -10.94
N ASN A 348 4.58 -5.30 -10.38
CA ASN A 348 5.95 -4.81 -10.25
C ASN A 348 6.43 -5.01 -8.83
N PHE A 349 7.71 -5.31 -8.69
CA PHE A 349 8.33 -5.51 -7.39
C PHE A 349 9.71 -4.89 -7.34
N LEU A 350 10.05 -4.37 -6.17
CA LEU A 350 11.35 -3.85 -5.81
C LEU A 350 12.16 -4.97 -5.17
N THR A 351 13.43 -5.00 -5.52
CA THR A 351 14.44 -5.81 -4.86
C THR A 351 15.59 -4.90 -4.45
N VAL A 352 16.09 -5.10 -3.24
CA VAL A 352 17.30 -4.44 -2.75
C VAL A 352 18.30 -5.51 -2.38
N ALA A 353 19.42 -5.49 -3.08
CA ALA A 353 20.52 -6.43 -2.90
C ALA A 353 21.83 -5.72 -3.25
N ASP A 354 22.95 -6.38 -2.95
CA ASP A 354 24.28 -5.98 -3.39
C ASP A 354 24.60 -4.46 -3.21
N TRP A 355 24.72 -3.72 -4.31
CA TRP A 355 24.92 -2.28 -4.36
C TRP A 355 23.83 -1.59 -5.21
N THR A 356 22.76 -2.30 -5.56
CA THR A 356 21.73 -1.83 -6.48
C THR A 356 20.32 -2.13 -5.99
N ALA A 357 19.42 -1.16 -6.17
CA ALA A 357 17.99 -1.39 -6.06
C ALA A 357 17.43 -1.59 -7.47
N ARG A 358 16.66 -2.67 -7.68
CA ARG A 358 16.09 -3.02 -8.99
C ARG A 358 14.59 -3.15 -8.93
N ILE A 359 13.93 -2.63 -9.95
CA ILE A 359 12.49 -2.72 -10.16
C ILE A 359 12.24 -3.66 -11.34
N TRP A 360 11.41 -4.66 -11.08
CA TRP A 360 11.07 -5.74 -12.00
C TRP A 360 9.59 -5.68 -12.33
N SER A 361 9.19 -6.31 -13.44
CA SER A 361 7.81 -6.69 -13.70
C SER A 361 7.72 -8.20 -13.76
N GLU A 362 6.64 -8.76 -13.22
CA GLU A 362 6.34 -10.18 -13.37
C GLU A 362 6.18 -10.60 -14.85
N ASP A 363 5.87 -9.64 -15.73
CA ASP A 363 5.67 -9.89 -17.16
C ASP A 363 7.01 -10.10 -17.93
N ILE A 364 8.17 -9.69 -17.36
CA ILE A 364 9.50 -9.83 -17.97
C ILE A 364 10.42 -10.60 -17.01
N LYS A 365 10.96 -11.74 -17.43
CA LYS A 365 11.72 -12.64 -16.54
C LYS A 365 13.23 -12.48 -16.70
N GLU A 366 13.65 -12.06 -17.87
CA GLU A 366 15.02 -12.05 -18.35
C GLU A 366 15.79 -10.85 -17.80
N SER A 367 15.09 -9.74 -17.48
CA SER A 367 15.73 -8.51 -17.02
C SER A 367 14.84 -7.63 -16.14
N SER A 368 15.49 -6.82 -15.30
CA SER A 368 14.83 -5.74 -14.56
C SER A 368 14.49 -4.58 -15.48
N ILE A 369 13.37 -3.92 -15.23
CA ILE A 369 12.91 -2.76 -16.03
C ILE A 369 13.78 -1.54 -15.76
N MET A 370 14.08 -1.30 -14.48
CA MET A 370 14.82 -0.16 -13.99
C MET A 370 15.73 -0.61 -12.84
N TRP A 371 16.87 0.05 -12.69
CA TRP A 371 17.77 -0.15 -11.57
C TRP A 371 18.45 1.17 -11.21
N THR A 372 18.85 1.31 -9.95
CA THR A 372 19.62 2.45 -9.48
C THR A 372 21.08 2.32 -9.93
N LYS A 373 21.83 3.44 -9.88
CA LYS A 373 23.28 3.40 -10.05
C LYS A 373 23.94 2.51 -9.00
N TYR A 374 25.15 2.03 -9.30
CA TYR A 374 25.99 1.36 -8.32
C TYR A 374 26.34 2.31 -7.18
N HIS A 375 25.95 1.95 -5.97
CA HIS A 375 26.29 2.69 -4.76
C HIS A 375 27.67 2.30 -4.25
N MET A 376 28.33 3.22 -3.52
CA MET A 376 29.63 2.93 -2.90
C MET A 376 29.49 2.01 -1.68
N ALA A 377 28.42 2.19 -0.90
CA ALA A 377 28.06 1.34 0.22
C ALA A 377 26.98 0.33 -0.19
N HIS A 378 27.01 -0.84 0.45
CA HIS A 378 25.99 -1.87 0.27
C HIS A 378 24.61 -1.39 0.71
N LEU A 379 23.58 -1.84 -0.01
CA LEU A 379 22.19 -1.63 0.38
C LEU A 379 21.72 -2.78 1.28
N LEU A 380 21.08 -2.46 2.39
CA LEU A 380 20.73 -3.44 3.43
C LEU A 380 19.22 -3.66 3.60
N ASP A 381 18.38 -2.68 3.25
CA ASP A 381 16.92 -2.84 3.24
C ASP A 381 16.30 -1.74 2.35
N GLY A 382 15.02 -1.90 2.00
CA GLY A 382 14.27 -0.89 1.28
C GLY A 382 12.79 -1.19 1.23
N CYS A 383 11.99 -0.16 0.96
CA CYS A 383 10.53 -0.31 0.87
C CYS A 383 9.89 0.74 -0.04
N TRP A 384 8.73 0.38 -0.60
CA TRP A 384 7.87 1.31 -1.34
C TRP A 384 7.12 2.25 -0.39
N SER A 385 6.81 3.45 -0.88
CA SER A 385 5.80 4.29 -0.26
C SER A 385 4.41 3.64 -0.42
N PRO A 386 3.63 3.52 0.67
CA PRO A 386 2.25 3.03 0.59
C PRO A 386 1.29 4.07 -0.02
N VAL A 387 1.70 5.34 -0.11
CA VAL A 387 0.84 6.45 -0.57
C VAL A 387 1.22 6.95 -1.96
N ARG A 388 2.51 6.94 -2.33
CA ARG A 388 2.97 7.40 -3.64
C ARG A 388 3.54 6.25 -4.48
N PRO A 389 3.01 5.98 -5.70
CA PRO A 389 3.42 4.84 -6.52
C PRO A 389 4.84 4.93 -7.07
N SER A 390 5.40 6.14 -7.16
CA SER A 390 6.72 6.41 -7.74
C SER A 390 7.85 6.47 -6.71
N VAL A 391 7.51 6.46 -5.42
CA VAL A 391 8.46 6.72 -4.34
C VAL A 391 8.87 5.44 -3.63
N PHE A 392 10.16 5.24 -3.47
CA PHE A 392 10.71 4.18 -2.63
C PHE A 392 11.92 4.65 -1.83
N PHE A 393 12.25 3.88 -0.80
CA PHE A 393 13.30 4.21 0.16
C PHE A 393 14.32 3.08 0.20
N THR A 394 15.59 3.44 0.36
CA THR A 394 16.68 2.47 0.52
C THR A 394 17.63 2.91 1.62
N VAL A 395 18.12 1.96 2.40
CA VAL A 395 19.12 2.21 3.45
C VAL A 395 20.44 1.51 3.15
N LYS A 396 21.53 2.15 3.56
CA LYS A 396 22.90 1.72 3.29
C LYS A 396 23.66 1.33 4.55
N MET A 397 24.71 0.54 4.32
CA MET A 397 25.69 0.16 5.33
C MET A 397 26.49 1.35 5.89
N ASP A 398 26.54 2.47 5.19
CA ASP A 398 27.15 3.70 5.70
C ASP A 398 26.19 4.56 6.52
N GLY A 399 24.98 4.10 6.84
CA GLY A 399 24.03 4.87 7.64
C GLY A 399 23.24 5.95 6.89
N THR A 400 23.31 5.94 5.56
CA THR A 400 22.56 6.86 4.70
C THR A 400 21.21 6.27 4.31
N LEU A 401 20.17 7.10 4.40
CA LEU A 401 18.85 6.90 3.83
C LEU A 401 18.76 7.64 2.49
N ASP A 402 18.39 6.93 1.43
CA ASP A 402 18.04 7.54 0.14
C ASP A 402 16.53 7.44 -0.09
N VAL A 403 15.93 8.56 -0.49
CA VAL A 403 14.56 8.64 -0.98
C VAL A 403 14.59 8.84 -2.50
N TRP A 404 13.90 7.96 -3.20
CA TRP A 404 13.81 7.96 -4.65
C TRP A 404 12.41 8.36 -5.07
N ASP A 405 12.31 9.29 -6.02
CA ASP A 405 11.09 9.56 -6.77
C ASP A 405 11.43 9.33 -8.25
N ILE A 406 11.00 8.19 -8.79
CA ILE A 406 11.37 7.74 -10.15
C ILE A 406 10.73 8.57 -11.26
N LEU A 407 9.71 9.37 -10.94
CA LEU A 407 9.12 10.31 -11.90
C LEU A 407 9.92 11.60 -11.96
N PHE A 408 10.53 11.99 -10.86
CA PHE A 408 11.36 13.19 -10.76
C PHE A 408 12.82 12.94 -11.18
N LYS A 409 13.51 11.98 -10.54
CA LYS A 409 14.92 11.64 -10.82
C LYS A 409 15.11 10.13 -10.90
N GLN A 410 15.69 9.67 -12.02
CA GLN A 410 15.88 8.23 -12.28
C GLN A 410 17.27 7.72 -11.93
N ASN A 411 18.31 8.54 -12.13
CA ASN A 411 19.71 8.11 -11.97
C ASN A 411 20.26 8.34 -10.56
N ASP A 412 19.71 9.32 -9.86
CA ASP A 412 20.17 9.77 -8.55
C ASP A 412 18.99 9.84 -7.58
N PRO A 413 19.23 9.57 -6.28
CA PRO A 413 18.20 9.74 -5.27
C PRO A 413 17.72 11.20 -5.23
N THR A 414 16.43 11.38 -5.00
CA THR A 414 15.81 12.69 -4.86
C THR A 414 16.34 13.40 -3.60
N LEU A 415 16.50 12.63 -2.52
CA LEU A 415 17.03 13.08 -1.25
C LEU A 415 17.93 12.00 -0.66
N SER A 416 19.13 12.39 -0.20
CA SER A 416 20.03 11.52 0.55
C SER A 416 20.32 12.14 1.91
N LEU A 417 20.07 11.38 2.98
CA LEU A 417 20.21 11.84 4.36
C LEU A 417 21.12 10.88 5.15
N LYS A 418 22.17 11.43 5.74
CA LYS A 418 23.01 10.71 6.71
C LYS A 418 22.27 10.68 8.05
N VAL A 419 21.65 9.55 8.40
CA VAL A 419 20.84 9.42 9.62
C VAL A 419 21.73 9.11 10.83
N CYS A 420 22.74 8.26 10.63
CA CYS A 420 23.73 7.91 11.63
C CYS A 420 25.07 7.55 10.95
N ASP A 421 26.12 7.41 11.75
CA ASP A 421 27.44 7.01 11.26
C ASP A 421 27.55 5.49 11.01
N GLU A 422 26.68 4.72 11.65
CA GLU A 422 26.64 3.26 11.62
C GLU A 422 25.69 2.73 10.56
N ALA A 423 25.80 1.44 10.23
CA ALA A 423 24.93 0.78 9.25
C ALA A 423 23.45 0.86 9.64
N LEU A 424 22.61 1.26 8.69
CA LEU A 424 21.16 1.13 8.78
C LEU A 424 20.74 -0.23 8.21
N CYS A 425 20.16 -1.07 9.06
CA CYS A 425 19.85 -2.46 8.76
C CYS A 425 18.37 -2.72 8.45
N SER A 426 17.47 -1.82 8.83
CA SER A 426 16.04 -2.00 8.60
C SER A 426 15.33 -0.67 8.36
N ILE A 427 14.30 -0.70 7.52
CA ILE A 427 13.50 0.49 7.19
C ILE A 427 12.02 0.13 7.01
N ARG A 428 11.11 0.88 7.63
CA ARG A 428 9.66 0.75 7.37
C ARG A 428 8.96 2.09 7.36
N VAL A 429 8.14 2.30 6.34
CA VAL A 429 7.26 3.46 6.20
C VAL A 429 5.93 3.14 6.88
N GLN A 430 5.37 4.13 7.57
CA GLN A 430 4.03 4.04 8.14
C GLN A 430 2.96 4.09 7.04
N ASP A 431 1.79 3.51 7.26
CA ASP A 431 0.73 3.38 6.24
C ASP A 431 0.27 4.74 5.65
N ASN A 432 0.38 5.83 6.41
CA ASN A 432 0.09 7.20 5.93
C ASN A 432 1.22 7.83 5.09
N GLY A 433 2.36 7.15 4.92
CA GLY A 433 3.51 7.62 4.16
C GLY A 433 4.35 8.71 4.81
N ARG A 434 3.91 9.30 5.93
CA ARG A 434 4.53 10.50 6.53
C ARG A 434 5.72 10.18 7.43
N PHE A 435 5.63 9.08 8.18
CA PHE A 435 6.66 8.69 9.12
C PHE A 435 7.42 7.44 8.65
N LEU A 436 8.72 7.43 8.94
CA LEU A 436 9.65 6.38 8.57
C LEU A 436 10.47 5.97 9.79
N GLY A 437 10.52 4.67 10.08
CA GLY A 437 11.45 4.11 11.07
C GLY A 437 12.68 3.55 10.37
N CYS A 438 13.88 3.90 10.85
CA CYS A 438 15.16 3.36 10.41
C CYS A 438 15.91 2.74 11.59
N GLY A 439 16.20 1.44 11.51
CA GLY A 439 16.94 0.70 12.53
C GLY A 439 18.42 0.62 12.21
N SER A 440 19.27 0.86 13.21
CA SER A 440 20.74 0.78 13.08
C SER A 440 21.33 -0.50 13.67
N GLN A 441 22.58 -0.77 13.30
CA GLN A 441 23.39 -1.85 13.87
C GLN A 441 23.64 -1.73 15.38
N LEU A 442 23.65 -0.51 15.94
CA LEU A 442 23.88 -0.29 17.38
C LEU A 442 22.59 -0.24 18.23
N GLY A 443 21.44 -0.57 17.63
CA GLY A 443 20.17 -0.69 18.35
C GLY A 443 19.44 0.63 18.55
N THR A 444 19.84 1.68 17.84
CA THR A 444 19.05 2.91 17.74
C THR A 444 18.08 2.79 16.57
N THR A 445 16.81 3.09 16.82
CA THR A 445 15.78 3.22 15.79
C THR A 445 15.39 4.68 15.68
N THR A 446 15.72 5.31 14.57
CA THR A 446 15.44 6.72 14.30
C THR A 446 14.10 6.86 13.60
N LEU A 447 13.25 7.73 14.13
CA LEU A 447 11.97 8.11 13.54
C LEU A 447 12.16 9.40 12.73
N LEU A 448 11.86 9.32 11.45
CA LEU A 448 11.94 10.42 10.49
C LEU A 448 10.54 10.80 10.01
N GLU A 449 10.30 12.09 9.85
CA GLU A 449 9.14 12.64 9.17
C GLU A 449 9.55 13.15 7.80
N VAL A 450 8.84 12.73 6.76
CA VAL A 450 9.11 13.11 5.37
C VAL A 450 8.20 14.28 4.97
N SER A 451 8.73 15.23 4.20
CA SER A 451 8.00 16.39 3.68
C SER A 451 6.76 15.99 2.87
N ALA A 452 5.74 16.86 2.87
CA ALA A 452 4.48 16.64 2.17
C ALA A 452 4.67 16.16 0.72
N GLY A 453 5.55 16.82 -0.05
CA GLY A 453 5.81 16.45 -1.44
C GLY A 453 6.25 15.01 -1.69
N LEU A 454 6.76 14.29 -0.69
CA LEU A 454 7.14 12.87 -0.79
C LEU A 454 6.10 11.90 -0.18
N CYS A 455 5.12 12.40 0.57
CA CYS A 455 4.06 11.60 1.20
C CYS A 455 2.64 11.92 0.73
N THR A 456 2.42 12.96 -0.09
CA THR A 456 1.13 13.30 -0.70
C THR A 456 1.09 12.86 -2.16
N LEU A 457 0.06 12.10 -2.54
CA LEU A 457 -0.15 11.68 -3.93
C LEU A 457 -0.42 12.91 -4.81
N GLN A 458 0.34 13.06 -5.89
CA GLN A 458 0.17 14.17 -6.83
C GLN A 458 -0.92 13.88 -7.88
N LYS A 459 -1.56 14.92 -8.43
CA LYS A 459 -2.53 14.77 -9.53
C LYS A 459 -1.87 14.05 -10.71
N ASN A 460 -2.61 13.10 -11.30
CA ASN A 460 -2.17 12.27 -12.43
C ASN A 460 -0.92 11.40 -12.22
N GLU A 461 -0.32 11.36 -11.02
CA GLU A 461 0.93 10.63 -10.75
C GLU A 461 0.82 9.15 -11.14
N LYS A 462 -0.29 8.51 -10.76
CA LYS A 462 -0.57 7.11 -11.09
C LYS A 462 -0.66 6.87 -12.60
N ILE A 463 -1.22 7.81 -13.35
CA ILE A 463 -1.36 7.72 -14.81
C ILE A 463 0.01 7.89 -15.46
N LEU A 464 0.80 8.86 -14.97
CA LEU A 464 2.14 9.14 -15.49
C LEU A 464 3.10 7.97 -15.24
N GLU A 465 3.10 7.41 -14.03
CA GLU A 465 3.86 6.20 -13.69
C GLU A 465 3.46 5.05 -14.61
N ALA A 466 2.15 4.78 -14.73
CA ALA A 466 1.67 3.69 -15.56
C ALA A 466 2.11 3.82 -17.03
N ARG A 467 2.10 5.05 -17.57
CA ARG A 467 2.56 5.35 -18.94
C ARG A 467 4.07 5.18 -19.08
N HIS A 468 4.87 5.71 -18.16
CA HIS A 468 6.32 5.52 -18.17
C HIS A 468 6.71 4.05 -18.05
N ARG A 469 6.01 3.29 -17.20
CA ARG A 469 6.18 1.85 -17.07
C ARG A 469 5.86 1.11 -18.36
N GLU A 470 4.73 1.41 -19.00
CA GLU A 470 4.35 0.77 -20.26
C GLU A 470 5.39 1.04 -21.36
N MET A 471 5.93 2.26 -21.41
CA MET A 471 7.02 2.62 -22.32
C MET A 471 8.25 1.74 -22.08
N ARG A 472 8.70 1.59 -20.83
CA ARG A 472 9.86 0.76 -20.48
C ARG A 472 9.63 -0.72 -20.77
N LEU A 473 8.43 -1.23 -20.53
CA LEU A 473 8.06 -2.61 -20.89
C LEU A 473 8.20 -2.82 -22.40
N LYS A 474 7.67 -1.89 -23.21
CA LYS A 474 7.78 -1.96 -24.68
C LYS A 474 9.23 -1.90 -25.16
N GLU A 475 10.06 -1.06 -24.55
CA GLU A 475 11.49 -0.96 -24.89
C GLU A 475 12.24 -2.27 -24.58
N ARG A 476 11.95 -2.89 -23.42
CA ARG A 476 12.55 -4.17 -23.03
C ARG A 476 12.12 -5.31 -23.96
N SER A 477 10.83 -5.44 -24.23
CA SER A 477 10.35 -6.48 -25.15
C SER A 477 10.91 -6.32 -26.57
N ARG A 478 11.12 -5.08 -27.05
CA ARG A 478 11.80 -4.84 -28.33
C ARG A 478 13.27 -5.25 -28.31
N SER A 479 13.98 -4.93 -27.23
CA SER A 479 15.40 -5.29 -27.07
C SER A 479 15.59 -6.80 -26.92
N GLU A 480 14.62 -7.50 -26.35
CA GLU A 480 14.61 -8.97 -26.27
C GLU A 480 14.38 -9.57 -27.66
N GLN A 481 13.39 -9.07 -28.40
CA GLN A 481 13.13 -9.51 -29.76
C GLN A 481 14.34 -9.31 -30.68
N SER A 482 15.03 -8.16 -30.60
CA SER A 482 16.23 -7.93 -31.40
C SER A 482 17.36 -8.90 -31.05
N ARG A 483 17.53 -9.24 -29.76
CA ARG A 483 18.53 -10.24 -29.33
C ARG A 483 18.18 -11.65 -29.81
N GLU A 484 16.90 -12.00 -29.82
CA GLU A 484 16.46 -13.28 -30.37
C GLU A 484 16.67 -13.36 -31.88
N ASP A 485 16.45 -12.27 -32.61
CA ASP A 485 16.64 -12.23 -34.06
C ASP A 485 18.15 -12.28 -34.42
N GLU A 486 19.01 -11.56 -33.69
CA GLU A 486 20.48 -11.69 -33.81
C GLU A 486 20.96 -13.10 -33.46
N GLY A 487 20.37 -13.73 -32.43
CA GLY A 487 20.68 -15.11 -32.06
C GLY A 487 20.27 -16.13 -33.13
N LYS A 488 19.14 -15.91 -33.81
CA LYS A 488 18.69 -16.77 -34.93
C LYS A 488 19.52 -16.57 -36.19
N GLU A 489 20.03 -15.37 -36.45
CA GLU A 489 21.00 -15.13 -37.53
C GLU A 489 22.35 -15.79 -37.21
N ALA A 490 22.76 -15.86 -35.94
CA ALA A 490 23.98 -16.53 -35.50
C ALA A 490 23.89 -18.07 -35.48
N ASP A 491 22.70 -18.66 -35.30
CA ASP A 491 22.46 -20.11 -35.39
C ASP A 491 22.43 -20.63 -36.85
N GLY A 492 22.55 -19.75 -37.84
CA GLY A 492 22.87 -20.10 -39.23
C GLY A 492 24.35 -20.40 -39.41
N GLU A 493 24.78 -21.59 -38.98
CA GLU A 493 26.12 -22.22 -39.09
C GLU A 493 27.17 -21.52 -39.99
N GLU A 494 28.11 -20.80 -39.38
CA GLU A 494 29.52 -20.77 -39.83
C GLU A 494 30.37 -21.40 -38.73
N SER A 495 31.18 -22.38 -39.10
CA SER A 495 32.02 -23.12 -38.14
C SER A 495 33.05 -22.18 -37.50
N THR A 496 33.45 -22.47 -36.26
CA THR A 496 34.47 -21.69 -35.54
C THR A 496 35.79 -21.58 -36.31
N GLU A 497 36.10 -22.54 -37.18
CA GLU A 497 37.27 -22.52 -38.07
C GLU A 497 37.13 -21.50 -39.20
N GLU A 498 35.93 -21.31 -39.75
CA GLU A 498 35.65 -20.32 -40.80
C GLU A 498 35.68 -18.88 -40.27
N LEU A 499 35.23 -18.67 -39.03
CA LEU A 499 35.33 -17.40 -38.32
C LEU A 499 36.80 -17.00 -38.09
N VAL A 500 37.64 -17.94 -37.64
CA VAL A 500 39.07 -17.70 -37.44
C VAL A 500 39.77 -17.44 -38.78
N ALA A 501 39.47 -18.23 -39.83
CA ALA A 501 40.07 -18.05 -41.15
C ALA A 501 39.65 -16.73 -41.85
N ARG A 502 38.48 -16.19 -41.53
CA ARG A 502 38.05 -14.86 -42.00
C ARG A 502 38.73 -13.74 -41.21
N ALA A 503 38.80 -13.86 -39.88
CA ALA A 503 39.49 -12.89 -39.04
C ALA A 503 40.99 -12.80 -39.37
N GLU A 504 41.64 -13.94 -39.65
CA GLU A 504 43.03 -13.97 -40.10
C GLU A 504 43.21 -13.27 -41.45
N ARG A 505 42.33 -13.52 -42.43
CA ARG A 505 42.37 -12.84 -43.73
C ARG A 505 42.20 -11.33 -43.60
N GLU A 506 41.20 -10.87 -42.84
CA GLU A 506 40.97 -9.44 -42.62
C GLU A 506 42.15 -8.79 -41.90
N PHE A 507 42.75 -9.47 -40.91
CA PHE A 507 43.94 -9.00 -40.23
C PHE A 507 45.14 -8.83 -41.18
N PHE A 508 45.40 -9.83 -42.05
CA PHE A 508 46.49 -9.75 -43.02
C PHE A 508 46.24 -8.68 -44.10
N ASP A 509 45.00 -8.52 -44.56
CA ASP A 509 44.63 -7.48 -45.52
C ASP A 509 44.84 -6.05 -44.95
N ILE A 510 44.48 -5.84 -43.69
CA ILE A 510 44.72 -4.56 -42.98
C ILE A 510 46.22 -4.33 -42.84
N MET A 511 46.98 -5.34 -42.41
CA MET A 511 48.43 -5.23 -42.25
C MET A 511 49.14 -4.95 -43.59
N GLU A 512 48.71 -5.56 -44.69
CA GLU A 512 49.26 -5.28 -46.02
C GLU A 512 48.91 -3.87 -46.51
N ALA A 513 47.68 -3.41 -46.27
CA ALA A 513 47.26 -2.06 -46.60
C ALA A 513 48.08 -1.00 -45.83
N GLU A 514 48.34 -1.24 -44.55
CA GLU A 514 49.12 -0.36 -43.69
C GLU A 514 50.60 -0.33 -44.12
N LYS A 515 51.18 -1.49 -44.41
CA LYS A 515 52.56 -1.61 -44.91
C LYS A 515 52.75 -0.91 -46.26
N LYS A 516 51.74 -0.98 -47.14
CA LYS A 516 51.72 -0.29 -48.44
C LYS A 516 51.59 1.22 -48.27
N LYS A 517 50.87 1.67 -47.25
CA LYS A 517 50.75 3.08 -46.88
C LYS A 517 52.08 3.62 -46.35
N GLU A 518 52.74 2.91 -45.43
CA GLU A 518 54.07 3.28 -44.92
C GLU A 518 55.11 3.36 -46.04
N TRP A 519 55.15 2.36 -46.93
CA TRP A 519 56.04 2.36 -48.11
C TRP A 519 55.82 3.58 -49.02
N ASN A 520 54.56 3.95 -49.26
CA ASN A 520 54.23 5.13 -50.06
C ASN A 520 54.64 6.44 -49.36
N GLU A 521 54.48 6.53 -48.04
CA GLU A 521 54.89 7.69 -47.25
C GLU A 521 56.41 7.86 -47.21
N GLU A 522 57.16 6.76 -47.11
CA GLU A 522 58.62 6.79 -47.13
C GLU A 522 59.16 7.23 -48.50
N ARG A 523 58.55 6.73 -49.58
CA ARG A 523 58.89 7.12 -50.95
C ARG A 523 58.54 8.59 -51.25
N GLN A 524 57.50 9.15 -50.62
CA GLN A 524 57.20 10.58 -50.71
C GLN A 524 58.23 11.41 -49.93
N ARG A 525 58.66 10.94 -48.75
CA ARG A 525 59.72 11.60 -47.97
C ARG A 525 61.05 11.63 -48.70
N GLU A 526 61.43 10.56 -49.40
CA GLU A 526 62.64 10.54 -50.23
C GLU A 526 62.55 11.53 -51.40
N LYS A 527 61.42 11.58 -52.12
CA LYS A 527 61.21 12.58 -53.18
C LYS A 527 61.34 14.02 -52.68
N VAL A 528 60.78 14.31 -51.50
CA VAL A 528 60.89 15.65 -50.87
C VAL A 528 62.34 15.95 -50.49
N LYS A 529 63.09 14.96 -49.96
CA LYS A 529 64.53 15.12 -49.68
C LYS A 529 65.33 15.38 -50.95
N ASP A 530 65.06 14.67 -52.04
CA ASP A 530 65.75 14.88 -53.32
C ASP A 530 65.48 16.27 -53.90
N VAL A 531 64.25 16.76 -53.82
CA VAL A 531 63.89 18.12 -54.23
C VAL A 531 64.61 19.17 -53.38
N LEU A 532 64.62 19.00 -52.05
CA LEU A 532 65.33 19.91 -51.15
C LEU A 532 66.85 19.88 -51.36
N LEU A 533 67.45 18.73 -51.69
CA LEU A 533 68.86 18.59 -52.04
C LEU A 533 69.21 19.27 -53.37
N LEU A 534 68.29 19.22 -54.34
CA LEU A 534 68.40 19.95 -55.61
C LEU A 534 68.31 21.48 -55.40
N GLU A 535 67.38 21.95 -54.55
CA GLU A 535 67.27 23.38 -54.22
C GLU A 535 68.49 23.91 -53.45
N LEU A 536 69.03 23.12 -52.51
CA LEU A 536 70.27 23.45 -51.79
C LEU A 536 71.50 23.51 -52.70
N ARG A 537 71.55 22.69 -53.75
CA ARG A 537 72.61 22.75 -54.77
C ARG A 537 72.49 23.94 -55.73
N CYS A 538 71.32 24.56 -55.84
CA CYS A 538 71.13 25.78 -56.63
C CYS A 538 71.43 27.06 -55.84
N LEU A 539 71.53 26.98 -54.50
CA LEU A 539 71.79 28.11 -53.59
C LEU A 539 73.26 28.22 -53.14
N LEU A 540 74.10 27.23 -53.47
CA LEU A 540 75.56 27.20 -53.30
C LEU A 540 76.23 27.31 -54.67
#